data_AF-A0A3D9ITK8-F1
#
_entry.id   AF-A0A3D9ITK8-F1
#
_cell.length_a   1.000
_cell.length_b   1.000
_cell.length_c   1.000
_cell.angle_alpha   90.00
_cell.angle_beta   90.00
_cell.angle_gamma   90.00
#
_symmetry.space_group_name_H-M   'P 1'
#
loop_
_entity.id
_entity.type
_entity.pdbx_description
1 polymer ?
#
loop_
_entity_poly.entity_id
_entity_poly.type
_entity_poly.pdbx_seq_one_letter_code
_entity_poly.pdbx_strand_id
1 'polypeptide(L)'
;MEIGAEANSKKLFVCTKPYQYLIARLIKQGCRFDKCDLVILNHFYKAEEFSERVRSTGVWNRVLFIDDGMLDQMKLQLNPLKKYFFYHSWRRFIPAAFKDISDYSEAFVAHDFVALEYAVIRKFSSEGKKTTLYEEGSGNYINNSTHKKWYMRMLKKMAPWFGLPGGYFGSLRWIDSIWLQRPELITSNRNNPIYRKTRGLPVTFQHFMQSPEIEKECYEIYPELHDVDALVRGYEELSVVLTDQFVDDVEDRNAYFRTIIDKINAATGNDNNPIFFKQHPGEVQPIDIVDDQISILPQKLPIELLYLIIQKNKIRKINLVSFGSTAILNLYDLCRADECMSVFIIDSMSMQEDVKLIATRFVDLAEKHQIRFQTL
;
A
#
# COMPACT_ATOMS: atom_id res chain seq x y z
N MET A 1 -4.55 -4.56 -38.42
CA MET A 1 -4.47 -4.11 -37.02
C MET A 1 -3.44 -4.98 -36.32
N GLU A 2 -2.33 -4.38 -35.94
CA GLU A 2 -1.09 -5.02 -35.47
C GLU A 2 -1.26 -5.62 -34.07
N ILE A 3 -1.78 -6.84 -33.99
CA ILE A 3 -1.86 -7.60 -32.71
C ILE A 3 -0.50 -8.28 -32.40
N GLY A 4 0.42 -8.36 -33.38
CA GLY A 4 1.67 -9.10 -33.25
C GLY A 4 2.84 -8.39 -32.54
N ALA A 5 2.89 -7.06 -32.54
CA ALA A 5 4.03 -6.30 -32.00
C ALA A 5 3.90 -6.00 -30.49
N GLU A 6 2.70 -5.68 -29.99
CA GLU A 6 2.49 -5.42 -28.56
C GLU A 6 2.71 -6.68 -27.71
N ALA A 7 2.37 -7.87 -28.22
CA ALA A 7 2.44 -9.14 -27.51
C ALA A 7 3.84 -9.56 -27.06
N ASN A 8 4.91 -9.00 -27.64
CA ASN A 8 6.29 -9.42 -27.38
C ASN A 8 7.14 -8.40 -26.59
N SER A 9 6.54 -7.26 -26.24
CA SER A 9 7.22 -6.15 -25.58
C SER A 9 7.22 -6.29 -24.05
N LYS A 10 8.34 -5.94 -23.40
CA LYS A 10 8.48 -6.04 -21.94
C LYS A 10 7.59 -5.00 -21.23
N LYS A 11 7.13 -5.35 -20.03
CA LYS A 11 6.47 -4.43 -19.10
C LYS A 11 7.39 -4.17 -17.91
N LEU A 12 7.48 -2.93 -17.46
CA LEU A 12 8.23 -2.56 -16.27
C LEU A 12 7.27 -2.32 -15.11
N PHE A 13 7.51 -2.93 -13.96
CA PHE A 13 6.80 -2.64 -12.72
C PHE A 13 7.77 -2.01 -11.72
N VAL A 14 7.35 -0.99 -10.99
CA VAL A 14 8.13 -0.36 -9.92
C VAL A 14 7.34 -0.37 -8.63
N CYS A 15 7.94 -0.86 -7.54
CA CYS A 15 7.33 -0.95 -6.21
C CYS A 15 8.24 -0.29 -5.15
N THR A 16 7.61 0.43 -4.24
CA THR A 16 8.20 1.04 -3.02
C THR A 16 7.68 0.39 -1.74
N LYS A 17 6.71 -0.55 -1.81
CA LYS A 17 6.13 -1.23 -0.65
C LYS A 17 5.84 -2.71 -0.92
N PRO A 18 5.89 -3.58 0.11
CA PRO A 18 5.48 -4.98 0.01
C PRO A 18 4.06 -5.21 -0.51
N TYR A 19 3.10 -4.36 -0.12
CA TYR A 19 1.72 -4.43 -0.63
C TYR A 19 1.64 -4.18 -2.15
N GLN A 20 2.42 -3.24 -2.67
CA GLN A 20 2.44 -2.91 -4.10
C GLN A 20 2.98 -4.07 -4.94
N TYR A 21 3.85 -4.91 -4.38
CA TYR A 21 4.24 -6.16 -5.01
C TYR A 21 3.03 -7.06 -5.31
N LEU A 22 2.12 -7.20 -4.34
CA LEU A 22 0.91 -8.01 -4.51
C LEU A 22 0.03 -7.47 -5.63
N ILE A 23 -0.13 -6.13 -5.71
CA ILE A 23 -0.89 -5.50 -6.80
C ILE A 23 -0.19 -5.65 -8.16
N ALA A 24 1.13 -5.43 -8.23
CA ALA A 24 1.90 -5.61 -9.45
C ALA A 24 1.79 -7.06 -9.96
N ARG A 25 1.90 -8.03 -9.05
CA ARG A 25 1.77 -9.46 -9.32
C ARG A 25 0.35 -9.84 -9.77
N LEU A 26 -0.67 -9.23 -9.15
CA LEU A 26 -2.07 -9.34 -9.55
C LEU A 26 -2.27 -8.85 -10.99
N ILE A 27 -1.74 -7.67 -11.32
CA ILE A 27 -1.83 -7.09 -12.67
C ILE A 27 -1.15 -8.00 -13.68
N LYS A 28 0.08 -8.46 -13.39
CA LYS A 28 0.81 -9.40 -14.25
C LYS A 28 -0.03 -10.65 -14.54
N GLN A 29 -0.64 -11.24 -13.52
CA GLN A 29 -1.47 -12.44 -13.65
C GLN A 29 -2.75 -12.17 -14.43
N GLY A 30 -3.52 -11.17 -14.01
CA GLY A 30 -4.83 -10.86 -14.58
C GLY A 30 -4.76 -10.43 -16.04
N CYS A 31 -3.69 -9.74 -16.42
CA CYS A 31 -3.44 -9.37 -17.83
C CYS A 31 -2.67 -10.41 -18.62
N ARG A 32 -2.19 -11.49 -17.98
CA ARG A 32 -1.33 -12.52 -18.59
C ARG A 32 -0.11 -11.93 -19.28
N PHE A 33 0.58 -11.01 -18.59
CA PHE A 33 1.82 -10.46 -19.10
C PHE A 33 2.96 -11.45 -18.85
N ASP A 34 3.58 -11.93 -19.94
CA ASP A 34 4.65 -12.92 -19.86
C ASP A 34 5.99 -12.27 -19.48
N LYS A 35 6.40 -11.26 -20.25
CA LYS A 35 7.70 -10.58 -20.11
C LYS A 35 7.58 -9.35 -19.23
N CYS A 36 7.76 -9.51 -17.93
CA CYS A 36 7.76 -8.40 -16.98
C CYS A 36 9.04 -8.34 -16.16
N ASP A 37 9.61 -7.13 -16.08
CA ASP A 37 10.69 -6.82 -15.15
C ASP A 37 10.12 -6.03 -13.96
N LEU A 38 10.66 -6.27 -12.78
CA LEU A 38 10.27 -5.63 -11.53
C LEU A 38 11.44 -4.84 -10.96
N VAL A 39 11.12 -3.65 -10.44
CA VAL A 39 12.04 -2.79 -9.72
C VAL A 39 11.51 -2.62 -8.30
N ILE A 40 12.35 -2.91 -7.32
CA ILE A 40 12.07 -2.73 -5.91
C ILE A 40 12.97 -1.60 -5.40
N LEU A 41 12.35 -0.56 -4.86
CA LEU A 41 13.02 0.62 -4.31
C LEU A 41 13.26 0.47 -2.81
N ASN A 42 14.34 1.07 -2.32
CA ASN A 42 14.76 1.00 -0.91
C ASN A 42 13.92 1.91 0.01
N HIS A 43 12.62 1.65 0.09
CA HIS A 43 11.64 2.49 0.79
C HIS A 43 10.98 1.79 1.99
N PHE A 44 11.40 0.56 2.30
CA PHE A 44 10.88 -0.20 3.42
C PHE A 44 11.97 -1.08 4.04
N TYR A 45 11.77 -1.45 5.30
CA TYR A 45 12.69 -2.30 6.04
C TYR A 45 12.96 -3.62 5.30
N LYS A 46 14.24 -3.95 5.11
CA LYS A 46 14.71 -5.17 4.42
C LYS A 46 14.27 -5.29 2.94
N ALA A 47 14.15 -4.17 2.23
CA ALA A 47 13.79 -4.17 0.80
C ALA A 47 14.77 -4.97 -0.08
N GLU A 48 16.07 -4.95 0.22
CA GLU A 48 17.07 -5.74 -0.52
C GLU A 48 16.86 -7.25 -0.35
N GLU A 49 16.77 -7.73 0.90
CA GLU A 49 16.45 -9.12 1.25
C GLU A 49 15.12 -9.57 0.60
N PHE A 50 14.10 -8.71 0.64
CA PHE A 50 12.83 -8.95 -0.05
C PHE A 50 13.02 -9.11 -1.56
N SER A 51 13.86 -8.29 -2.20
CA SER A 51 14.15 -8.39 -3.63
C SER A 51 14.83 -9.70 -4.01
N GLU A 52 15.67 -10.27 -3.13
CA GLU A 52 16.33 -11.55 -3.34
C GLU A 52 15.32 -12.70 -3.29
N ARG A 53 14.41 -12.69 -2.32
CA ARG A 53 13.32 -13.67 -2.24
C ARG A 53 12.38 -13.57 -3.44
N VAL A 54 12.00 -12.36 -3.86
CA VAL A 54 11.18 -12.19 -5.08
C VAL A 54 11.92 -12.73 -6.31
N ARG A 55 13.25 -12.58 -6.38
CA ARG A 55 14.05 -13.12 -7.48
C ARG A 55 14.09 -14.66 -7.46
N SER A 56 14.09 -15.31 -6.31
CA SER A 56 14.11 -16.78 -6.20
C SER A 56 12.83 -17.43 -6.74
N THR A 57 11.70 -16.72 -6.70
CA THR A 57 10.42 -17.24 -7.21
C THR A 57 10.44 -17.54 -8.72
N GLY A 58 11.33 -16.91 -9.49
CA GLY A 58 11.42 -17.06 -10.95
C GLY A 58 10.23 -16.51 -11.74
N VAL A 59 9.30 -15.81 -11.07
CA VAL A 59 8.06 -15.28 -11.67
C VAL A 59 8.32 -14.11 -12.62
N TRP A 60 9.33 -13.29 -12.31
CA TRP A 60 9.69 -12.08 -13.03
C TRP A 60 10.87 -12.36 -13.95
N ASN A 61 10.86 -11.80 -15.16
CA ASN A 61 11.97 -11.95 -16.10
C ASN A 61 13.26 -11.33 -15.54
N ARG A 62 13.14 -10.21 -14.82
CA ARG A 62 14.24 -9.60 -14.07
C ARG A 62 13.71 -8.90 -12.82
N VAL A 63 14.46 -9.00 -11.72
CA VAL A 63 14.19 -8.26 -10.47
C VAL A 63 15.39 -7.38 -10.13
N LEU A 64 15.18 -6.07 -10.17
CA LEU A 64 16.16 -5.03 -9.86
C LEU A 64 15.90 -4.44 -8.48
N PHE A 65 16.95 -4.32 -7.67
CA PHE A 65 16.93 -3.50 -6.46
C PHE A 65 17.63 -2.17 -6.75
N ILE A 66 17.03 -1.06 -6.35
CA ILE A 66 17.62 0.28 -6.50
C ILE A 66 17.49 1.02 -5.19
N ASP A 67 18.64 1.44 -4.66
CA ASP A 67 18.69 2.34 -3.52
C ASP A 67 18.56 3.80 -3.98
N ASP A 68 17.38 4.37 -3.79
CA ASP A 68 17.05 5.78 -4.08
C ASP A 68 16.71 6.58 -2.81
N GLY A 69 16.99 6.04 -1.61
CA GLY A 69 16.58 6.65 -0.34
C GLY A 69 17.07 8.10 -0.18
N MET A 70 18.30 8.39 -0.63
CA MET A 70 18.84 9.75 -0.62
C MET A 70 18.04 10.73 -1.50
N LEU A 71 17.54 10.28 -2.65
CA LEU A 71 16.78 11.14 -3.57
C LEU A 71 15.45 11.56 -2.96
N ASP A 72 14.77 10.65 -2.26
CA ASP A 72 13.49 10.95 -1.64
C ASP A 72 13.64 11.86 -0.42
N GLN A 73 14.67 11.61 0.41
CA GLN A 73 15.01 12.50 1.53
C GLN A 73 15.35 13.92 1.06
N MET A 74 16.17 14.05 0.01
CA MET A 74 16.50 15.35 -0.58
C MET A 74 15.25 16.08 -1.04
N LYS A 75 14.34 15.41 -1.77
CA LYS A 75 13.09 15.96 -2.28
C LYS A 75 12.21 16.54 -1.17
N LEU A 76 12.11 15.88 -0.02
CA LEU A 76 11.28 16.30 1.10
C LEU A 76 11.73 17.65 1.70
N GLN A 77 13.04 17.91 1.71
CA GLN A 77 13.66 19.12 2.26
C GLN A 77 13.58 20.35 1.32
N LEU A 78 13.14 20.17 0.07
CA LEU A 78 13.13 21.26 -0.91
C LEU A 78 11.91 22.20 -0.73
N ASN A 79 12.17 23.49 -0.84
CA ASN A 79 11.12 24.50 -0.99
C ASN A 79 10.42 24.38 -2.37
N PRO A 80 9.25 24.99 -2.59
CA PRO A 80 8.47 24.83 -3.82
C PRO A 80 9.24 25.15 -5.12
N LEU A 81 10.06 26.20 -5.12
CA LEU A 81 10.85 26.58 -6.30
C LEU A 81 11.95 25.55 -6.59
N LYS A 82 12.66 25.09 -5.54
CA LYS A 82 13.65 24.02 -5.68
C LYS A 82 13.00 22.70 -6.12
N LYS A 83 11.79 22.38 -5.65
CA LYS A 83 11.01 21.23 -6.11
C LYS A 83 10.72 21.31 -7.61
N TYR A 84 10.37 22.48 -8.11
CA TYR A 84 10.18 22.69 -9.55
C TYR A 84 11.44 22.29 -10.34
N PHE A 85 12.60 22.87 -10.01
CA PHE A 85 13.85 22.52 -10.69
C PHE A 85 14.27 21.07 -10.51
N PHE A 86 14.01 20.49 -9.34
CA PHE A 86 14.26 19.07 -9.05
C PHE A 86 13.48 18.17 -10.02
N TYR A 87 12.16 18.29 -10.09
CA TYR A 87 11.34 17.47 -10.99
C TYR A 87 11.61 17.73 -12.48
N HIS A 88 11.98 18.97 -12.85
CA HIS A 88 12.40 19.27 -14.22
C HIS A 88 13.78 18.66 -14.59
N SER A 89 14.59 18.33 -13.58
CA SER A 89 15.89 17.68 -13.75
C SER A 89 15.82 16.15 -13.72
N TRP A 90 14.63 15.56 -13.91
CA TRP A 90 14.37 14.11 -13.79
C TRP A 90 15.37 13.20 -14.53
N ARG A 91 15.93 13.65 -15.66
CA ARG A 91 16.94 12.89 -16.43
C ARG A 91 18.17 12.53 -15.61
N ARG A 92 18.52 13.34 -14.59
CA ARG A 92 19.64 13.09 -13.68
C ARG A 92 19.39 11.94 -12.72
N PHE A 93 18.12 11.59 -12.50
CA PHE A 93 17.72 10.53 -11.58
C PHE A 93 17.52 9.19 -12.27
N ILE A 94 17.61 9.14 -13.61
CA ILE A 94 17.45 7.90 -14.37
C ILE A 94 18.65 6.98 -14.16
N PRO A 95 18.47 5.81 -13.52
CA PRO A 95 19.50 4.80 -13.38
C PRO A 95 20.00 4.34 -14.75
N ALA A 96 21.26 3.90 -14.82
CA ALA A 96 21.85 3.40 -16.06
C ALA A 96 21.02 2.29 -16.71
N ALA A 97 20.38 1.44 -15.89
CA ALA A 97 19.50 0.36 -16.33
C ALA A 97 18.27 0.81 -17.13
N PHE A 98 17.86 2.09 -17.01
CA PHE A 98 16.70 2.65 -17.73
C PHE A 98 17.11 3.75 -18.72
N LYS A 99 18.39 3.84 -19.10
CA LYS A 99 18.84 4.73 -20.18
C LYS A 99 18.28 4.27 -21.53
N ASP A 100 18.35 2.97 -21.78
CA ASP A 100 17.69 2.31 -22.89
C ASP A 100 16.46 1.57 -22.35
N ILE A 101 15.28 1.95 -22.83
CA ILE A 101 14.03 1.28 -22.51
C ILE A 101 13.37 0.72 -23.77
N SER A 102 14.08 0.63 -24.90
CA SER A 102 13.55 0.23 -26.22
C SER A 102 12.68 -1.02 -26.18
N ASP A 103 13.12 -2.05 -25.43
CA ASP A 103 12.41 -3.31 -25.20
C ASP A 103 11.05 -3.20 -24.49
N TYR A 104 10.81 -2.11 -23.75
CA TYR A 104 9.60 -1.94 -22.95
C TYR A 104 8.51 -1.21 -23.74
N SER A 105 7.25 -1.63 -23.60
CA SER A 105 6.11 -0.87 -24.15
C SER A 105 5.41 0.02 -23.12
N GLU A 106 5.52 -0.31 -21.84
CA GLU A 106 4.75 0.33 -20.78
C GLU A 106 5.40 0.18 -19.41
N ALA A 107 5.23 1.19 -18.57
CA ALA A 107 5.62 1.18 -17.17
C ALA A 107 4.40 1.25 -16.26
N PHE A 108 4.40 0.41 -15.22
CA PHE A 108 3.47 0.39 -14.10
C PHE A 108 4.20 0.92 -12.87
N VAL A 109 3.70 2.00 -12.29
CA VAL A 109 4.30 2.64 -11.09
C VAL A 109 3.23 2.91 -10.03
N ALA A 110 3.62 2.89 -8.76
CA ALA A 110 2.67 3.02 -7.66
C ALA A 110 2.50 4.47 -7.21
N HIS A 111 3.48 5.36 -7.43
CA HIS A 111 3.35 6.77 -7.13
C HIS A 111 3.76 7.69 -8.28
N ASP A 112 3.17 8.89 -8.29
CA ASP A 112 3.58 9.98 -9.18
C ASP A 112 4.49 11.01 -8.48
N PHE A 113 4.79 10.84 -7.18
CA PHE A 113 5.58 11.78 -6.36
C PHE A 113 6.88 11.19 -5.79
N VAL A 114 7.11 9.89 -5.93
CA VAL A 114 8.43 9.28 -5.66
C VAL A 114 9.37 9.70 -6.77
N ALA A 115 10.56 10.19 -6.41
CA ALA A 115 11.44 10.87 -7.37
C ALA A 115 11.84 9.98 -8.54
N LEU A 116 12.18 8.71 -8.26
CA LEU A 116 12.58 7.75 -9.29
C LEU A 116 11.39 7.27 -10.12
N GLU A 117 10.24 6.97 -9.52
CA GLU A 117 9.02 6.63 -10.27
C GLU A 117 8.59 7.77 -11.19
N TYR A 118 8.63 9.01 -10.71
CA TYR A 118 8.40 10.20 -11.55
C TYR A 118 9.39 10.25 -12.73
N ALA A 119 10.67 9.97 -12.50
CA ALA A 119 11.66 9.92 -13.57
C ALA A 119 11.33 8.83 -14.59
N VAL A 120 10.92 7.63 -14.15
CA VAL A 120 10.44 6.53 -15.01
C VAL A 120 9.23 6.98 -15.83
N ILE A 121 8.22 7.60 -15.22
CA ILE A 121 7.04 8.15 -15.92
C ILE A 121 7.49 9.09 -17.04
N ARG A 122 8.38 10.04 -16.71
CA ARG A 122 8.89 11.02 -17.69
C ARG A 122 9.70 10.38 -18.80
N LYS A 123 10.51 9.37 -18.49
CA LYS A 123 11.33 8.65 -19.47
C LYS A 123 10.46 7.89 -20.47
N PHE A 124 9.52 7.08 -20.00
CA PHE A 124 8.59 6.34 -20.85
C PHE A 124 7.76 7.28 -21.73
N SER A 125 7.16 8.31 -21.12
CA SER A 125 6.35 9.27 -21.87
C SER A 125 7.16 10.07 -22.90
N SER A 126 8.44 10.38 -22.62
CA SER A 126 9.30 11.07 -23.58
C SER A 126 9.65 10.24 -24.84
N GLU A 127 9.47 8.93 -24.76
CA GLU A 127 9.64 7.99 -25.89
C GLU A 127 8.30 7.51 -26.46
N GLY A 128 7.19 8.17 -26.11
CA GLY A 128 5.85 7.82 -26.62
C GLY A 128 5.30 6.51 -26.05
N LYS A 129 5.84 6.02 -24.93
CA LYS A 129 5.43 4.77 -24.28
C LYS A 129 4.41 5.04 -23.18
N LYS A 130 3.54 4.06 -22.95
CA LYS A 130 2.45 4.16 -21.98
C LYS A 130 2.99 4.16 -20.55
N THR A 131 2.35 4.92 -19.67
CA THR A 131 2.58 4.83 -18.23
C THR A 131 1.24 4.70 -17.49
N THR A 132 1.17 3.67 -16.66
CA THR A 132 0.00 3.31 -15.89
C THR A 132 0.34 3.42 -14.41
N LEU A 133 -0.45 4.20 -13.68
CA LEU A 133 -0.42 4.13 -12.22
C LEU A 133 -1.26 2.94 -11.77
N TYR A 134 -0.82 2.25 -10.72
CA TYR A 134 -1.62 1.22 -10.08
C TYR A 134 -1.85 1.51 -8.59
N GLU A 135 -2.75 0.73 -8.00
CA GLU A 135 -3.15 0.83 -6.60
C GLU A 135 -1.94 0.90 -5.66
N GLU A 136 -1.95 1.92 -4.82
CA GLU A 136 -0.99 2.17 -3.77
C GLU A 136 -1.58 1.95 -2.38
N GLY A 137 -2.88 2.23 -2.26
CA GLY A 137 -3.65 2.21 -1.03
C GLY A 137 -4.64 3.36 -0.98
N SER A 138 -5.04 3.78 0.21
CA SER A 138 -6.06 4.82 0.38
C SER A 138 -5.70 6.18 -0.22
N GLY A 139 -4.40 6.46 -0.38
CA GLY A 139 -3.90 7.70 -0.97
C GLY A 139 -4.45 7.97 -2.37
N ASN A 140 -4.85 6.93 -3.09
CA ASN A 140 -5.46 7.05 -4.42
C ASN A 140 -6.88 7.64 -4.38
N TYR A 141 -7.60 7.49 -3.26
CA TYR A 141 -9.01 7.87 -3.12
C TYR A 141 -9.23 9.19 -2.37
N ILE A 142 -8.18 9.71 -1.72
CA ILE A 142 -8.26 10.93 -0.92
C ILE A 142 -7.79 12.14 -1.72
N ASN A 143 -8.50 13.26 -1.58
CA ASN A 143 -8.06 14.52 -2.15
C ASN A 143 -6.93 15.15 -1.31
N ASN A 144 -5.69 15.05 -1.81
CA ASN A 144 -4.48 15.59 -1.16
C ASN A 144 -4.33 17.12 -1.24
N SER A 145 -5.28 17.81 -1.88
CA SER A 145 -5.36 19.28 -1.91
C SER A 145 -5.96 19.91 -0.65
N THR A 146 -6.20 19.12 0.40
CA THR A 146 -6.60 19.62 1.72
C THR A 146 -5.41 20.29 2.41
N HIS A 147 -5.30 21.61 2.24
CA HIS A 147 -4.34 22.45 2.96
C HIS A 147 -5.09 23.61 3.61
N LYS A 148 -4.81 23.93 4.88
CA LYS A 148 -5.50 25.01 5.62
C LYS A 148 -5.47 26.33 4.82
N LYS A 149 -4.27 26.72 4.39
CA LYS A 149 -4.00 27.92 3.56
C LYS A 149 -4.52 27.79 2.12
N TRP A 150 -5.37 28.74 1.68
CA TRP A 150 -5.99 28.75 0.35
C TRP A 150 -5.00 28.80 -0.81
N TYR A 151 -3.96 29.65 -0.74
CA TYR A 151 -2.96 29.77 -1.81
C TYR A 151 -2.21 28.45 -2.06
N MET A 152 -1.91 27.67 -1.01
CA MET A 152 -1.29 26.35 -1.15
C MET A 152 -2.23 25.35 -1.83
N ARG A 153 -3.54 25.43 -1.57
CA ARG A 153 -4.52 24.61 -2.28
C ARG A 153 -4.53 24.93 -3.77
N MET A 154 -4.49 26.22 -4.12
CA MET A 154 -4.44 26.68 -5.51
C MET A 154 -3.15 26.21 -6.20
N LEU A 155 -1.99 26.38 -5.56
CA LEU A 155 -0.71 25.90 -6.07
C LEU A 155 -0.70 24.39 -6.29
N LYS A 156 -1.20 23.60 -5.33
CA LYS A 156 -1.33 22.14 -5.48
C LYS A 156 -2.23 21.75 -6.65
N LYS A 157 -3.34 22.47 -6.86
CA LYS A 157 -4.25 22.22 -8.00
C LYS A 157 -3.61 22.54 -9.35
N MET A 158 -2.75 23.56 -9.42
CA MET A 158 -2.06 23.96 -10.65
C MET A 158 -0.77 23.18 -10.90
N ALA A 159 -0.19 22.53 -9.88
CA ALA A 159 1.06 21.79 -9.96
C ALA A 159 1.14 20.83 -11.18
N PRO A 160 0.09 20.04 -11.51
CA PRO A 160 0.14 19.16 -12.68
C PRO A 160 0.34 19.88 -14.02
N TRP A 161 -0.11 21.13 -14.16
CA TRP A 161 0.09 21.93 -15.37
C TRP A 161 1.55 22.33 -15.55
N PHE A 162 2.26 22.53 -14.45
CA PHE A 162 3.71 22.73 -14.43
C PHE A 162 4.48 21.41 -14.46
N GLY A 163 3.79 20.29 -14.61
CA GLY A 163 4.44 18.98 -14.61
C GLY A 163 4.91 18.54 -13.24
N LEU A 164 4.38 19.12 -12.17
CA LEU A 164 4.71 18.75 -10.80
C LEU A 164 3.62 17.82 -10.23
N PRO A 165 4.00 16.82 -9.43
CA PRO A 165 3.01 16.04 -8.68
C PRO A 165 2.21 16.97 -7.77
N GLY A 166 0.89 16.85 -7.75
CA GLY A 166 0.08 17.68 -6.87
C GLY A 166 -1.42 17.56 -7.07
N GLY A 167 -2.17 18.09 -6.09
CA GLY A 167 -3.62 18.22 -6.11
C GLY A 167 -4.36 16.89 -5.97
N TYR A 168 -4.30 16.08 -7.02
CA TYR A 168 -4.92 14.77 -7.13
C TYR A 168 -3.90 13.76 -7.66
N PHE A 169 -3.83 12.59 -7.02
CA PHE A 169 -2.92 11.52 -7.42
C PHE A 169 -3.24 11.05 -8.86
N GLY A 170 -2.22 10.98 -9.73
CA GLY A 170 -2.38 10.56 -11.12
C GLY A 170 -2.89 11.62 -12.09
N SER A 171 -2.98 12.87 -11.64
CA SER A 171 -3.39 14.00 -12.48
C SER A 171 -2.34 14.47 -13.49
N LEU A 172 -1.09 13.97 -13.39
CA LEU A 172 -0.03 14.33 -14.34
C LEU A 172 -0.44 13.95 -15.77
N ARG A 173 -0.13 14.84 -16.72
CA ARG A 173 -0.45 14.63 -18.15
C ARG A 173 0.25 13.42 -18.79
N TRP A 174 1.35 12.96 -18.19
CA TRP A 174 2.15 11.85 -18.72
C TRP A 174 1.61 10.48 -18.33
N ILE A 175 0.62 10.44 -17.45
CA ILE A 175 -0.02 9.22 -16.96
C ILE A 175 -1.21 8.92 -17.87
N ASP A 176 -1.19 7.77 -18.51
CA ASP A 176 -2.20 7.36 -19.50
C ASP A 176 -3.40 6.67 -18.84
N SER A 177 -3.14 5.85 -17.82
CA SER A 177 -4.18 5.11 -17.09
C SER A 177 -3.88 5.00 -15.60
N ILE A 178 -4.91 4.77 -14.79
CA ILE A 178 -4.82 4.55 -13.35
C ILE A 178 -5.68 3.34 -13.02
N TRP A 179 -5.08 2.30 -12.45
CA TRP A 179 -5.72 1.02 -12.20
C TRP A 179 -5.89 0.83 -10.70
N LEU A 180 -7.13 0.81 -10.25
CA LEU A 180 -7.49 0.81 -8.83
C LEU A 180 -8.31 -0.42 -8.48
N GLN A 181 -8.25 -0.83 -7.21
CA GLN A 181 -9.14 -1.86 -6.68
C GLN A 181 -10.61 -1.40 -6.72
N ARG A 182 -10.84 -0.10 -6.49
CA ARG A 182 -12.18 0.50 -6.32
C ARG A 182 -12.41 1.70 -7.24
N PRO A 183 -12.39 1.50 -8.56
CA PRO A 183 -12.49 2.58 -9.54
C PRO A 183 -13.79 3.39 -9.42
N GLU A 184 -14.87 2.81 -8.88
CA GLU A 184 -16.18 3.43 -8.68
C GLU A 184 -16.15 4.63 -7.73
N LEU A 185 -15.23 4.67 -6.75
CA LEU A 185 -15.07 5.84 -5.88
C LEU A 185 -14.62 7.08 -6.63
N ILE A 186 -13.89 6.88 -7.72
CA ILE A 186 -13.36 7.94 -8.57
C ILE A 186 -14.35 8.23 -9.69
N THR A 187 -14.85 7.16 -10.32
CA THR A 187 -15.70 7.25 -11.51
C THR A 187 -17.14 7.65 -11.20
N SER A 188 -17.62 7.50 -9.97
CA SER A 188 -18.93 8.05 -9.56
C SER A 188 -19.00 9.59 -9.68
N ASN A 189 -17.86 10.28 -9.57
CA ASN A 189 -17.77 11.73 -9.72
C ASN A 189 -17.14 12.11 -11.07
N ARG A 190 -17.96 12.50 -12.05
CA ARG A 190 -17.50 12.94 -13.38
C ARG A 190 -16.62 14.20 -13.35
N ASN A 191 -16.67 14.98 -12.27
CA ASN A 191 -15.81 16.16 -12.08
C ASN A 191 -14.44 15.80 -11.48
N ASN A 192 -14.20 14.53 -11.14
CA ASN A 192 -12.90 14.09 -10.66
C ASN A 192 -11.84 14.22 -11.80
N PRO A 193 -10.70 14.90 -11.57
CA PRO A 193 -9.69 15.14 -12.61
C PRO A 193 -9.16 13.89 -13.30
N ILE A 194 -9.22 12.73 -12.63
CA ILE A 194 -8.72 11.47 -13.16
C ILE A 194 -9.83 10.49 -13.60
N TYR A 195 -11.09 10.92 -13.59
CA TYR A 195 -12.26 10.11 -13.98
C TYR A 195 -12.01 9.31 -15.28
N ARG A 196 -11.51 9.99 -16.33
CA ARG A 196 -11.32 9.38 -17.66
C ARG A 196 -10.16 8.39 -17.75
N LYS A 197 -9.21 8.43 -16.81
CA LYS A 197 -8.01 7.58 -16.79
C LYS A 197 -8.20 6.33 -15.94
N THR A 198 -9.19 6.37 -15.04
CA THR A 198 -9.38 5.38 -13.99
C THR A 198 -10.06 4.13 -14.52
N ARG A 199 -9.51 2.97 -14.16
CA ARG A 199 -9.98 1.63 -14.52
C ARG A 199 -9.87 0.71 -13.30
N GLY A 200 -10.65 -0.37 -13.32
CA GLY A 200 -10.49 -1.44 -12.33
C GLY A 200 -9.23 -2.28 -12.61
N LEU A 201 -8.72 -2.92 -11.57
CA LEU A 201 -7.74 -3.99 -11.71
C LEU A 201 -8.28 -5.15 -12.58
N PRO A 202 -7.42 -5.92 -13.26
CA PRO A 202 -7.84 -6.95 -14.20
C PRO A 202 -8.52 -8.15 -13.54
N VAL A 203 -8.26 -8.38 -12.25
CA VAL A 203 -8.93 -9.36 -11.39
C VAL A 203 -9.12 -8.76 -10.00
N THR A 204 -10.05 -9.29 -9.22
CA THR A 204 -10.23 -8.86 -7.83
C THR A 204 -9.09 -9.37 -6.96
N PHE A 205 -8.78 -8.64 -5.89
CA PHE A 205 -7.70 -9.04 -4.99
C PHE A 205 -8.01 -10.34 -4.25
N GLN A 206 -9.29 -10.59 -3.92
CA GLN A 206 -9.73 -11.86 -3.34
C GLN A 206 -9.46 -13.04 -4.28
N HIS A 207 -9.85 -12.93 -5.55
CA HIS A 207 -9.61 -14.01 -6.52
C HIS A 207 -8.12 -14.29 -6.71
N PHE A 208 -7.30 -13.23 -6.72
CA PHE A 208 -5.85 -13.34 -6.75
C PHE A 208 -5.28 -14.09 -5.53
N MET A 209 -5.73 -13.75 -4.31
CA MET A 209 -5.23 -14.36 -3.08
C MET A 209 -5.69 -15.81 -2.88
N GLN A 210 -6.77 -16.24 -3.54
CA GLN A 210 -7.28 -17.63 -3.48
C GLN A 210 -6.56 -18.60 -4.44
N SER A 211 -5.65 -18.09 -5.26
CA SER A 211 -4.88 -18.90 -6.21
C SER A 211 -3.78 -19.69 -5.46
N PRO A 212 -3.72 -21.04 -5.58
CA PRO A 212 -2.72 -21.85 -4.87
C PRO A 212 -1.27 -21.50 -5.21
N GLU A 213 -1.01 -21.13 -6.46
CA GLU A 213 0.31 -20.67 -6.89
C GLU A 213 0.70 -19.34 -6.24
N ILE A 214 -0.25 -18.43 -6.05
CA ILE A 214 -0.03 -17.16 -5.35
C ILE A 214 0.15 -17.37 -3.86
N GLU A 215 -0.64 -18.24 -3.25
CA GLU A 215 -0.45 -18.64 -1.85
C GLU A 215 0.98 -19.16 -1.65
N LYS A 216 1.40 -20.15 -2.45
CA LYS A 216 2.75 -20.73 -2.37
C LYS A 216 3.85 -19.67 -2.54
N GLU A 217 3.70 -18.78 -3.53
CA GLU A 217 4.63 -17.67 -3.77
C GLU A 217 4.73 -16.73 -2.56
N CYS A 218 3.59 -16.41 -1.92
CA CYS A 218 3.56 -15.58 -0.73
C CYS A 218 4.27 -16.24 0.46
N TYR A 219 4.09 -17.54 0.70
CA TYR A 219 4.81 -18.25 1.76
C TYR A 219 6.32 -18.35 1.49
N GLU A 220 6.76 -18.39 0.22
CA GLU A 220 8.18 -18.35 -0.13
C GLU A 220 8.79 -16.95 0.16
N ILE A 221 8.09 -15.88 -0.20
CA ILE A 221 8.56 -14.51 0.00
C ILE A 221 8.47 -14.11 1.49
N TYR A 222 7.44 -14.56 2.19
CA TYR A 222 7.12 -14.26 3.58
C TYR A 222 7.04 -15.56 4.41
N PRO A 223 8.17 -16.25 4.65
CA PRO A 223 8.22 -17.47 5.47
C PRO A 223 7.71 -17.26 6.88
N GLU A 224 7.70 -16.02 7.39
CA GLU A 224 7.13 -15.68 8.69
C GLU A 224 5.62 -15.99 8.78
N LEU A 225 4.93 -16.18 7.65
CA LEU A 225 3.56 -16.70 7.63
C LEU A 225 3.45 -18.09 8.28
N HIS A 226 4.48 -18.92 8.19
CA HIS A 226 4.51 -20.23 8.86
C HIS A 226 4.52 -20.11 10.38
N ASP A 227 5.19 -19.08 10.92
CA ASP A 227 5.22 -18.84 12.36
C ASP A 227 3.85 -18.36 12.85
N VAL A 228 3.21 -17.46 12.09
CA VAL A 228 1.85 -16.99 12.39
C VAL A 228 0.84 -18.14 12.33
N ASP A 229 0.92 -19.01 11.32
CA ASP A 229 0.10 -20.23 11.21
C ASP A 229 0.21 -21.11 12.47
N ALA A 230 1.42 -21.29 13.00
CA ALA A 230 1.64 -22.09 14.18
C ALA A 230 0.98 -21.48 15.42
N LEU A 231 1.03 -20.16 15.55
CA LEU A 231 0.46 -19.41 16.67
C LEU A 231 -1.08 -19.40 16.67
N VAL A 232 -1.71 -19.40 15.49
CA VAL A 232 -3.19 -19.37 15.39
C VAL A 232 -3.83 -20.76 15.30
N ARG A 233 -3.03 -21.83 15.31
CA ARG A 233 -3.55 -23.18 15.10
C ARG A 233 -4.54 -23.56 16.20
N GLY A 234 -5.77 -23.91 15.79
CA GLY A 234 -6.82 -24.38 16.69
C GLY A 234 -7.68 -23.27 17.28
N TYR A 235 -7.37 -22.01 17.01
CA TYR A 235 -8.25 -20.88 17.30
C TYR A 235 -9.29 -20.71 16.20
N GLU A 236 -10.51 -20.29 16.55
CA GLU A 236 -11.55 -19.90 15.60
C GLU A 236 -11.70 -18.37 15.48
N GLU A 237 -11.11 -17.63 16.42
CA GLU A 237 -11.16 -16.17 16.49
C GLU A 237 -9.78 -15.61 16.84
N LEU A 238 -9.44 -14.45 16.27
CA LEU A 238 -8.22 -13.72 16.60
C LEU A 238 -8.48 -12.21 16.61
N SER A 239 -7.66 -11.48 17.36
CA SER A 239 -7.68 -10.01 17.37
C SER A 239 -6.35 -9.48 16.81
N VAL A 240 -6.40 -8.46 15.96
CA VAL A 240 -5.18 -7.80 15.45
C VAL A 240 -5.27 -6.30 15.68
N VAL A 241 -4.28 -5.77 16.38
CA VAL A 241 -4.08 -4.34 16.62
C VAL A 241 -3.13 -3.79 15.56
N LEU A 242 -3.62 -2.87 14.73
CA LEU A 242 -2.82 -2.11 13.79
C LEU A 242 -2.40 -0.80 14.46
N THR A 243 -1.13 -0.71 14.86
CA THR A 243 -0.56 0.46 15.54
C THR A 243 -0.20 1.57 14.55
N ASP A 244 0.27 2.71 15.06
CA ASP A 244 0.61 3.92 14.29
C ASP A 244 1.89 4.56 14.85
N GLN A 245 2.53 5.44 14.07
CA GLN A 245 3.82 6.07 14.40
C GLN A 245 3.79 6.85 15.72
N PHE A 246 2.66 7.50 16.05
CA PHE A 246 2.56 8.30 17.27
C PHE A 246 2.72 7.47 18.55
N VAL A 247 2.57 6.14 18.46
CA VAL A 247 2.71 5.25 19.60
C VAL A 247 4.14 5.25 20.15
N ASP A 248 5.14 5.58 19.32
CA ASP A 248 6.53 5.78 19.77
C ASP A 248 6.69 6.99 20.70
N ASP A 249 5.77 7.96 20.66
CA ASP A 249 5.79 9.16 21.48
C ASP A 249 5.00 9.00 22.81
N VAL A 250 4.39 7.83 23.04
CA VAL A 250 3.64 7.56 24.27
C VAL A 250 4.61 7.28 25.42
N GLU A 251 4.53 8.09 26.48
CA GLU A 251 5.47 8.05 27.63
C GLU A 251 5.55 6.67 28.30
N ASP A 252 4.41 6.02 28.55
CA ASP A 252 4.33 4.63 29.01
C ASP A 252 3.56 3.79 28.00
N ARG A 253 4.27 3.35 26.95
CA ARG A 253 3.72 2.56 25.85
C ARG A 253 3.13 1.22 26.33
N ASN A 254 3.72 0.62 27.36
CA ASN A 254 3.26 -0.67 27.90
C ASN A 254 1.93 -0.53 28.65
N ALA A 255 1.77 0.50 29.49
CA ALA A 255 0.50 0.80 30.12
C ALA A 255 -0.59 1.16 29.09
N TYR A 256 -0.21 1.88 28.04
CA TYR A 256 -1.11 2.21 26.93
C TYR A 256 -1.60 0.95 26.20
N PHE A 257 -0.71 0.01 25.87
CA PHE A 257 -1.09 -1.25 25.24
C PHE A 257 -1.96 -2.14 26.15
N ARG A 258 -1.70 -2.20 27.45
CA ARG A 258 -2.59 -2.90 28.41
C ARG A 258 -4.01 -2.33 28.37
N THR A 259 -4.15 -1.01 28.31
CA THR A 259 -5.46 -0.35 28.20
C THR A 259 -6.19 -0.75 26.91
N ILE A 260 -5.47 -0.86 25.80
CA ILE A 260 -6.04 -1.32 24.53
C ILE A 260 -6.50 -2.77 24.64
N ILE A 261 -5.70 -3.64 25.25
CA ILE A 261 -6.04 -5.06 25.47
C ILE A 261 -7.29 -5.20 26.33
N ASP A 262 -7.38 -4.47 27.43
CA ASP A 262 -8.56 -4.47 28.30
C ASP A 262 -9.83 -4.09 27.53
N LYS A 263 -9.75 -3.05 26.68
CA LYS A 263 -10.85 -2.65 25.81
C LYS A 263 -11.23 -3.72 24.78
N ILE A 264 -10.25 -4.41 24.20
CA ILE A 264 -10.48 -5.50 23.24
C ILE A 264 -11.18 -6.66 23.93
N ASN A 265 -10.69 -7.08 25.09
CA ASN A 265 -11.26 -8.18 25.87
C ASN A 265 -12.70 -7.84 26.30
N ALA A 266 -12.95 -6.60 26.74
CA ALA A 266 -14.29 -6.14 27.06
C ALA A 266 -15.24 -6.12 25.84
N ALA A 267 -14.76 -5.69 24.67
CA ALA A 267 -15.57 -5.59 23.45
C ALA A 267 -15.85 -6.96 22.78
N THR A 268 -14.90 -7.89 22.90
CA THR A 268 -15.01 -9.23 22.30
C THR A 268 -15.62 -10.26 23.23
N GLY A 269 -15.58 -10.04 24.54
CA GLY A 269 -16.12 -10.94 25.56
C GLY A 269 -15.32 -12.24 25.74
N ASN A 270 -14.10 -12.31 25.22
CA ASN A 270 -13.25 -13.50 25.31
C ASN A 270 -11.77 -13.11 25.50
N ASP A 271 -11.22 -13.50 26.65
CA ASP A 271 -9.85 -13.24 27.09
C ASP A 271 -8.85 -14.37 26.72
N ASN A 272 -9.28 -15.39 25.96
CA ASN A 272 -8.41 -16.52 25.58
C ASN A 272 -8.01 -16.51 24.10
N ASN A 273 -8.52 -15.57 23.31
CA ASN A 273 -8.17 -15.47 21.89
C ASN A 273 -6.80 -14.80 21.71
N PRO A 274 -5.99 -15.23 20.73
CA PRO A 274 -4.69 -14.64 20.49
C PRO A 274 -4.83 -13.19 20.03
N ILE A 275 -4.01 -12.31 20.59
CA ILE A 275 -3.95 -10.90 20.23
C ILE A 275 -2.62 -10.64 19.53
N PHE A 276 -2.71 -10.16 18.30
CA PHE A 276 -1.56 -9.81 17.49
C PHE A 276 -1.38 -8.30 17.42
N PHE A 277 -0.18 -7.81 17.69
CA PHE A 277 0.18 -6.43 17.39
C PHE A 277 0.93 -6.36 16.08
N LYS A 278 0.44 -5.53 15.15
CA LYS A 278 1.10 -5.27 13.87
C LYS A 278 1.66 -3.85 13.88
N GLN A 279 2.97 -3.77 14.11
CA GLN A 279 3.71 -2.52 14.08
C GLN A 279 3.62 -1.82 12.71
N HIS A 280 3.33 -0.52 12.70
CA HIS A 280 3.35 0.31 11.52
C HIS A 280 4.79 0.40 10.97
N PRO A 281 5.01 0.37 9.63
CA PRO A 281 6.36 0.38 9.05
C PRO A 281 7.25 1.58 9.42
N GLY A 282 6.65 2.66 9.92
CA GLY A 282 7.39 3.84 10.36
C GLY A 282 7.59 3.98 11.88
N GLU A 283 7.05 3.06 12.68
CA GLU A 283 7.43 2.98 14.11
C GLU A 283 8.85 2.45 14.21
N VAL A 284 9.67 3.11 15.03
CA VAL A 284 11.09 2.79 15.24
C VAL A 284 11.33 2.02 16.53
N GLN A 285 10.47 2.18 17.54
CA GLN A 285 10.63 1.45 18.80
C GLN A 285 9.95 0.07 18.67
N PRO A 286 10.64 -1.03 18.95
CA PRO A 286 10.01 -2.35 18.97
C PRO A 286 8.94 -2.41 20.07
N ILE A 287 7.85 -3.13 19.80
CA ILE A 287 6.85 -3.44 20.83
C ILE A 287 7.46 -4.50 21.76
N ASP A 288 7.45 -4.24 23.07
CA ASP A 288 7.80 -5.24 24.07
C ASP A 288 6.59 -6.16 24.34
N ILE A 289 6.84 -7.42 24.64
CA ILE A 289 5.79 -8.35 25.07
C ILE A 289 5.34 -7.93 26.47
N VAL A 290 4.11 -7.43 26.58
CA VAL A 290 3.53 -6.95 27.84
C VAL A 290 2.61 -7.97 28.51
N ASP A 291 2.27 -9.06 27.81
CA ASP A 291 1.41 -10.16 28.22
C ASP A 291 1.74 -11.42 27.39
N ASP A 292 1.67 -12.61 27.99
CA ASP A 292 1.99 -13.90 27.33
C ASP A 292 1.00 -14.24 26.19
N GLN A 293 -0.17 -13.59 26.16
CA GLN A 293 -1.15 -13.75 25.07
C GLN A 293 -0.85 -12.90 23.82
N ILE A 294 0.15 -12.01 23.90
CA ILE A 294 0.48 -11.09 22.82
C ILE A 294 1.54 -11.70 21.91
N SER A 295 1.23 -11.72 20.62
CA SER A 295 2.20 -12.00 19.57
C SER A 295 2.41 -10.77 18.71
N ILE A 296 3.64 -10.58 18.21
CA ILE A 296 3.96 -9.44 17.34
C ILE A 296 4.07 -9.94 15.91
N LEU A 297 3.23 -9.41 15.03
CA LEU A 297 3.35 -9.68 13.60
C LEU A 297 4.58 -8.96 13.02
N PRO A 298 5.36 -9.62 12.14
CA PRO A 298 6.52 -8.99 11.54
C PRO A 298 6.17 -7.66 10.86
N GLN A 299 6.93 -6.61 11.16
CA GLN A 299 6.64 -5.26 10.66
C GLN A 299 6.57 -5.18 9.12
N LYS A 300 7.38 -5.99 8.42
CA LYS A 300 7.43 -6.05 6.95
C LYS A 300 6.26 -6.80 6.29
N LEU A 301 5.48 -7.57 7.05
CA LEU A 301 4.38 -8.37 6.52
C LEU A 301 3.21 -7.45 6.14
N PRO A 302 2.75 -7.42 4.87
CA PRO A 302 1.48 -6.77 4.53
C PRO A 302 0.33 -7.38 5.35
N ILE A 303 -0.55 -6.55 5.89
CA ILE A 303 -1.67 -7.05 6.70
C ILE A 303 -2.64 -7.88 5.86
N GLU A 304 -2.72 -7.62 4.56
CA GLU A 304 -3.54 -8.34 3.60
C GLU A 304 -3.18 -9.83 3.51
N LEU A 305 -1.92 -10.20 3.83
CA LEU A 305 -1.50 -11.61 3.87
C LEU A 305 -2.10 -12.38 5.04
N LEU A 306 -2.65 -11.70 6.05
CA LEU A 306 -3.44 -12.34 7.09
C LEU A 306 -4.62 -13.12 6.50
N TYR A 307 -5.15 -12.70 5.33
CA TYR A 307 -6.20 -13.44 4.64
C TYR A 307 -5.80 -14.90 4.33
N LEU A 308 -4.54 -15.16 3.98
CA LEU A 308 -4.06 -16.53 3.74
C LEU A 308 -4.09 -17.36 5.04
N ILE A 309 -3.67 -16.75 6.15
CA ILE A 309 -3.71 -17.38 7.48
C ILE A 309 -5.15 -17.71 7.88
N ILE A 310 -6.07 -16.76 7.67
CA ILE A 310 -7.50 -16.89 7.96
C ILE A 310 -8.09 -18.09 7.21
N GLN A 311 -7.86 -18.15 5.90
CA GLN A 311 -8.39 -19.23 5.05
C GLN A 311 -7.81 -20.59 5.42
N LYS A 312 -6.48 -20.67 5.59
CA LYS A 312 -5.77 -21.91 5.89
C LYS A 312 -6.16 -22.50 7.25
N ASN A 313 -6.31 -21.65 8.27
CA ASN A 313 -6.64 -22.08 9.63
C ASN A 313 -8.15 -22.05 9.92
N LYS A 314 -8.99 -21.70 8.93
CA LYS A 314 -10.45 -21.63 9.06
C LYS A 314 -10.91 -20.69 10.19
N ILE A 315 -10.21 -19.56 10.34
CA ILE A 315 -10.57 -18.53 11.30
C ILE A 315 -11.93 -17.95 10.90
N ARG A 316 -12.91 -18.04 11.81
CA ARG A 316 -14.29 -17.61 11.58
C ARG A 316 -14.52 -16.15 11.94
N LYS A 317 -13.68 -15.58 12.82
CA LYS A 317 -13.84 -14.20 13.27
C LYS A 317 -12.49 -13.51 13.49
N ILE A 318 -12.39 -12.27 13.01
CA ILE A 318 -11.23 -11.41 13.16
C ILE A 318 -11.72 -10.08 13.74
N ASN A 319 -11.12 -9.66 14.84
CA ASN A 319 -11.33 -8.34 15.40
C ASN A 319 -10.14 -7.45 14.99
N LEU A 320 -10.34 -6.60 13.99
CA LEU A 320 -9.33 -5.61 13.60
C LEU A 320 -9.51 -4.35 14.43
N VAL A 321 -8.46 -3.99 15.16
CA VAL A 321 -8.44 -2.84 16.05
C VAL A 321 -7.41 -1.85 15.52
N SER A 322 -7.76 -0.58 15.36
CA SER A 322 -6.84 0.39 14.77
C SER A 322 -7.14 1.83 15.15
N PHE A 323 -6.17 2.71 14.92
CA PHE A 323 -6.29 4.16 14.99
C PHE A 323 -6.81 4.80 13.68
N GLY A 324 -7.54 4.04 12.86
CA GLY A 324 -7.96 4.46 11.52
C GLY A 324 -6.96 4.14 10.41
N SER A 325 -6.21 3.04 10.54
CA SER A 325 -5.37 2.56 9.45
C SER A 325 -6.21 2.21 8.23
N THR A 326 -5.85 2.77 7.09
CA THR A 326 -6.58 2.52 5.85
C THR A 326 -6.27 1.16 5.23
N ALA A 327 -5.28 0.43 5.75
CA ALA A 327 -5.03 -0.96 5.39
C ALA A 327 -6.21 -1.88 5.77
N ILE A 328 -7.05 -1.45 6.72
CA ILE A 328 -8.33 -2.10 7.03
C ILE A 328 -9.18 -2.26 5.78
N LEU A 329 -9.20 -1.27 4.88
CA LEU A 329 -10.03 -1.31 3.68
C LEU A 329 -9.67 -2.54 2.84
N ASN A 330 -8.38 -2.79 2.61
CA ASN A 330 -7.93 -3.90 1.77
C ASN A 330 -8.28 -5.25 2.38
N LEU A 331 -8.02 -5.43 3.69
CA LEU A 331 -8.37 -6.68 4.37
C LEU A 331 -9.89 -6.87 4.48
N TYR A 332 -10.66 -5.78 4.61
CA TYR A 332 -12.12 -5.82 4.59
C TYR A 332 -12.64 -6.40 3.30
N ASP A 333 -12.16 -5.94 2.14
CA ASP A 333 -12.63 -6.47 0.86
C ASP A 333 -12.31 -7.97 0.69
N LEU A 334 -11.17 -8.42 1.21
CA LEU A 334 -10.81 -9.84 1.20
C LEU A 334 -11.75 -10.69 2.09
N CYS A 335 -12.17 -10.15 3.23
CA CYS A 335 -12.96 -10.86 4.24
C CYS A 335 -14.48 -10.61 4.13
N ARG A 336 -14.92 -9.65 3.30
CA ARG A 336 -16.32 -9.18 3.26
C ARG A 336 -17.31 -10.29 2.91
N ALA A 337 -16.94 -11.21 2.03
CA ALA A 337 -17.81 -12.30 1.60
C ALA A 337 -18.13 -13.29 2.73
N ASP A 338 -17.25 -13.39 3.72
CA ASP A 338 -17.35 -14.38 4.80
C ASP A 338 -17.95 -13.79 6.08
N GLU A 339 -18.29 -12.48 6.09
CA GLU A 339 -18.76 -11.70 7.26
C GLU A 339 -17.91 -11.92 8.53
N CYS A 340 -16.65 -12.32 8.35
CA CYS A 340 -15.79 -12.81 9.42
C CYS A 340 -15.02 -11.71 10.14
N MET A 341 -15.32 -10.43 9.88
CA MET A 341 -14.49 -9.33 10.37
C MET A 341 -15.29 -8.24 11.08
N SER A 342 -14.86 -7.94 12.31
CA SER A 342 -15.31 -6.80 13.11
C SER A 342 -14.22 -5.74 13.15
N VAL A 343 -14.57 -4.48 12.89
CA VAL A 343 -13.63 -3.37 12.90
C VAL A 343 -13.88 -2.49 14.14
N PHE A 344 -12.83 -2.22 14.88
CA PHE A 344 -12.82 -1.38 16.07
C PHE A 344 -11.84 -0.22 15.86
N ILE A 345 -12.32 1.00 16.01
CA ILE A 345 -11.51 2.22 15.93
C ILE A 345 -11.29 2.74 17.34
N ILE A 346 -10.03 2.83 17.73
CA ILE A 346 -9.66 3.39 19.02
C ILE A 346 -9.83 4.91 18.92
N ASP A 347 -10.69 5.48 19.76
CA ASP A 347 -10.79 6.93 19.93
C ASP A 347 -10.11 7.29 21.26
N SER A 348 -9.01 8.06 21.17
CA SER A 348 -8.26 8.46 22.35
C SER A 348 -8.08 9.98 22.39
N MET A 349 -8.47 10.56 23.52
CA MET A 349 -8.26 11.98 23.83
C MET A 349 -6.78 12.39 23.83
N SER A 350 -5.86 11.44 23.98
CA SER A 350 -4.40 11.67 23.93
C SER A 350 -3.83 11.78 22.51
N MET A 351 -4.64 11.55 21.47
CA MET A 351 -4.18 11.64 20.09
C MET A 351 -3.88 13.07 19.68
N GLN A 352 -2.72 13.25 19.04
CA GLN A 352 -2.38 14.50 18.36
C GLN A 352 -3.37 14.78 17.21
N GLU A 353 -3.55 16.05 16.85
CA GLU A 353 -4.49 16.49 15.81
C GLU A 353 -4.25 15.82 14.44
N ASP A 354 -3.00 15.48 14.11
CA ASP A 354 -2.67 14.81 12.86
C ASP A 354 -3.18 13.36 12.84
N VAL A 355 -3.18 12.67 13.98
CA VAL A 355 -3.75 11.31 14.13
C VAL A 355 -5.28 11.37 14.02
N LYS A 356 -5.92 12.37 14.63
CA LYS A 356 -7.36 12.60 14.47
C LYS A 356 -7.74 12.83 13.00
N LEU A 357 -6.90 13.54 12.24
CA LEU A 357 -7.12 13.73 10.80
C LEU A 357 -7.03 12.40 10.02
N ILE A 358 -6.13 11.49 10.41
CA ILE A 358 -6.05 10.14 9.83
C ILE A 358 -7.33 9.36 10.13
N ALA A 359 -7.76 9.32 11.40
CA ALA A 359 -8.99 8.67 11.82
C ALA A 359 -10.22 9.24 11.09
N THR A 360 -10.33 10.57 10.96
CA THR A 360 -11.43 11.22 10.22
C THR A 360 -11.43 10.81 8.74
N ARG A 361 -10.27 10.78 8.09
CA ARG A 361 -10.16 10.33 6.70
C ARG A 361 -10.53 8.86 6.54
N PHE A 362 -10.17 8.03 7.51
CA PHE A 362 -10.60 6.64 7.54
C PHE A 362 -12.12 6.54 7.66
N VAL A 363 -12.74 7.24 8.61
CA VAL A 363 -14.20 7.26 8.79
C VAL A 363 -14.90 7.68 7.50
N ASP A 364 -14.47 8.79 6.90
CA ASP A 364 -15.01 9.28 5.63
C ASP A 364 -14.93 8.23 4.49
N LEU A 365 -13.85 7.44 4.46
CA LEU A 365 -13.69 6.35 3.49
C LEU A 365 -14.55 5.15 3.89
N ALA A 366 -14.50 4.71 5.14
CA ALA A 366 -15.26 3.59 5.67
C ALA A 366 -16.77 3.76 5.41
N GLU A 367 -17.31 4.96 5.63
CA GLU A 367 -18.71 5.30 5.31
C GLU A 367 -19.00 5.16 3.81
N LYS A 368 -18.16 5.69 2.94
CA LYS A 368 -18.29 5.53 1.47
C LYS A 368 -18.21 4.06 1.05
N HIS A 369 -17.45 3.26 1.78
CA HIS A 369 -17.28 1.82 1.56
C HIS A 369 -18.32 0.96 2.27
N GLN A 370 -19.22 1.55 3.05
CA GLN A 370 -20.20 0.85 3.88
C GLN A 370 -19.53 -0.18 4.82
N ILE A 371 -18.34 0.15 5.31
CA ILE A 371 -17.62 -0.64 6.31
C ILE A 371 -18.23 -0.33 7.67
N ARG A 372 -18.72 -1.38 8.35
CA ARG A 372 -19.22 -1.26 9.71
C ARG A 372 -18.04 -1.26 10.67
N PHE A 373 -18.00 -0.29 11.57
CA PHE A 373 -17.00 -0.21 12.64
C PHE A 373 -17.65 0.23 13.95
N GLN A 374 -16.97 -0.05 15.07
CA GLN A 374 -17.34 0.40 16.41
C GLN A 374 -16.19 1.25 16.97
N THR A 375 -16.49 2.19 17.85
CA THR A 375 -15.47 3.00 18.52
C THR A 375 -15.16 2.41 19.91
N LEU A 376 -13.87 2.33 20.27
CA LEU A 376 -13.38 1.83 21.57
C LEU A 376 -12.79 2.91 22.46
#